data_AF-A0A7D5VNI0-F1
#
_entry.id   AF-A0A7D5VNI0-F1
#
_cell.length_a   1.000
_cell.length_b   1.000
_cell.length_c   1.000
_cell.angle_alpha   90.00
_cell.angle_beta   90.00
_cell.angle_gamma   90.00
#
_symmetry.space_group_name_H-M   'P 1'
#
loop_
_entity.id
_entity.type
_entity.pdbx_description
1 polymer ?
#
loop_
_entity_poly.entity_id
_entity_poly.type
_entity_poly.pdbx_seq_one_letter_code
_entity_poly.pdbx_strand_id
1 'polypeptide(L)'
;MTHAFARPQTANYGDLTEAQQDRFDALLRQADTAGTGHAYQEAMVEAALVAGLPVPKSKDIARCSCYTDAGGCGCDAIFDSHQDGVVVTAVNDPGFNLSQLQCPTCGHDHPRPIAD
;
A
#
# COMPACT_ATOMS: atom_id res chain seq x y z
N MET A 1 27.98 -5.16 20.06
CA MET A 1 26.88 -5.65 19.21
C MET A 1 26.27 -4.44 18.55
N THR A 2 26.55 -4.25 17.26
CA THR A 2 26.02 -3.10 16.51
C THR A 2 24.64 -3.49 16.03
N HIS A 3 23.59 -2.99 16.68
CA HIS A 3 22.24 -3.10 16.14
C HIS A 3 22.20 -2.22 14.88
N ALA A 4 22.35 -2.84 13.72
CA ALA A 4 21.98 -2.20 12.47
C ALA A 4 20.49 -1.89 12.58
N PHE A 5 20.12 -0.60 12.59
CA PHE A 5 18.74 -0.19 12.50
C PHE A 5 18.20 -0.70 11.16
N ALA A 6 17.46 -1.80 11.21
CA ALA A 6 16.64 -2.22 10.08
C ALA A 6 15.66 -1.07 9.83
N ARG A 7 15.73 -0.46 8.64
CA ARG A 7 14.73 0.54 8.27
C ARG A 7 13.35 -0.14 8.27
N PRO A 8 12.30 0.55 8.76
CA PRO A 8 10.95 0.03 8.66
C PRO A 8 10.63 -0.29 7.19
N GLN A 9 10.16 -1.50 6.92
CA GLN A 9 9.64 -1.89 5.60
C GLN A 9 8.14 -1.57 5.48
N THR A 10 7.54 -1.09 6.57
CA THR A 10 6.17 -0.65 6.67
C THR A 10 6.12 0.73 7.28
N ALA A 11 5.13 1.51 6.86
CA ALA A 11 4.82 2.82 7.41
C ALA A 11 3.37 2.81 7.88
N ASN A 12 3.04 3.76 8.75
CA ASN A 12 1.69 3.93 9.26
C ASN A 12 1.09 5.17 8.59
N TYR A 13 0.02 4.99 7.82
CA TYR A 13 -0.68 6.08 7.14
C TYR A 13 -1.18 7.14 8.14
N GLY A 14 -1.63 6.73 9.32
CA GLY A 14 -2.07 7.62 10.40
C GLY A 14 -0.95 8.49 10.99
N ASP A 15 0.32 8.12 10.81
CA ASP A 15 1.47 8.94 11.25
C ASP A 15 1.85 10.03 10.23
N LEU A 16 1.28 10.00 9.02
CA LEU A 16 1.48 11.03 8.01
C LEU A 16 0.69 12.29 8.36
N THR A 17 1.25 13.47 8.08
CA THR A 17 0.49 14.73 8.14
C THR A 17 -0.65 14.70 7.12
N GLU A 18 -1.71 15.48 7.33
CA GLU A 18 -2.84 15.58 6.38
C GLU A 18 -2.38 15.87 4.94
N ALA A 19 -1.43 16.79 4.77
CA ALA A 19 -0.87 17.11 3.45
C ALA A 19 -0.11 15.92 2.81
N GLN A 20 0.54 15.09 3.62
CA GLN A 20 1.19 13.86 3.14
C GLN A 20 0.17 12.77 2.81
N GLN A 21 -0.88 12.63 3.62
CA GLN A 21 -2.00 11.72 3.35
C GLN A 21 -2.68 12.06 2.02
N ASP A 22 -3.02 13.35 1.82
CA ASP A 22 -3.62 13.84 0.58
C ASP A 22 -2.72 13.59 -0.64
N ARG A 23 -1.40 13.85 -0.48
CA ARG A 23 -0.44 13.61 -1.55
C ARG A 23 -0.29 12.13 -1.85
N PHE A 24 -0.22 11.29 -0.83
CA PHE A 24 -0.13 9.84 -0.96
C PHE A 24 -1.35 9.29 -1.70
N ASP A 25 -2.56 9.68 -1.29
CA ASP A 25 -3.81 9.23 -1.94
C ASP A 25 -3.95 9.77 -3.37
N ALA A 26 -3.43 10.96 -3.65
CA ALA A 26 -3.36 11.49 -5.01
C ALA A 26 -2.41 10.66 -5.89
N LEU A 27 -1.27 10.23 -5.36
CA LEU A 27 -0.31 9.40 -6.08
C LEU A 27 -0.84 7.99 -6.33
N LEU A 28 -1.53 7.38 -5.36
CA LEU A 28 -2.20 6.09 -5.59
C LEU A 28 -3.26 6.21 -6.69
N ARG A 29 -4.08 7.26 -6.70
CA ARG A 29 -5.05 7.49 -7.80
C ARG A 29 -4.38 7.70 -9.16
N GLN A 30 -3.21 8.31 -9.19
CA GLN A 30 -2.43 8.48 -10.43
C GLN A 30 -1.86 7.15 -10.90
N ALA A 31 -1.31 6.33 -10.00
CA ALA A 31 -0.85 4.99 -10.32
C ALA A 31 -2.01 4.15 -10.86
N ASP A 32 -3.16 4.19 -10.18
CA ASP A 32 -4.34 3.42 -10.52
C ASP A 32 -4.88 3.72 -11.93
N THR A 33 -4.78 4.97 -12.38
CA THR A 33 -5.25 5.41 -13.69
C THR A 33 -4.13 5.58 -14.73
N ALA A 34 -2.91 5.15 -14.41
CA ALA A 34 -1.75 5.30 -15.28
C ALA A 34 -1.88 4.48 -16.56
N GLY A 35 -1.80 5.14 -17.72
CA GLY A 35 -1.84 4.47 -19.03
C GLY A 35 -0.53 3.80 -19.45
N THR A 36 0.55 3.95 -18.68
CA THR A 36 1.85 3.31 -18.95
C THR A 36 2.48 2.78 -17.66
N GLY A 37 3.23 1.68 -17.77
CA GLY A 37 3.96 1.11 -16.63
C GLY A 37 5.03 2.06 -16.05
N HIS A 38 5.57 2.97 -16.85
CA HIS A 38 6.53 3.97 -16.37
C HIS A 38 5.84 4.99 -15.45
N ALA A 39 4.70 5.56 -15.88
CA ALA A 39 3.92 6.49 -15.07
C ALA A 39 3.40 5.84 -13.77
N TYR A 40 2.99 4.57 -13.84
CA TYR A 40 2.63 3.78 -12.66
C TYR A 40 3.79 3.71 -11.66
N GLN A 41 4.97 3.27 -12.12
CA GLN A 41 6.14 3.11 -11.25
C GLN A 41 6.61 4.43 -10.66
N GLU A 42 6.58 5.53 -11.43
CA GLU A 42 6.93 6.86 -10.91
C GLU A 42 6.00 7.28 -9.77
N ALA A 43 4.68 7.12 -9.96
CA ALA A 43 3.70 7.43 -8.93
C ALA A 43 3.90 6.58 -7.65
N MET A 44 4.17 5.28 -7.78
CA MET A 44 4.41 4.39 -6.65
C MET A 44 5.72 4.68 -5.91
N VAL A 45 6.78 5.04 -6.66
CA VAL A 45 8.05 5.47 -6.06
C VAL A 45 7.85 6.75 -5.27
N GLU A 46 7.16 7.75 -5.83
CA GLU A 46 6.84 8.99 -5.11
C GLU A 46 5.97 8.71 -3.88
N ALA A 47 4.98 7.82 -3.97
CA ALA A 47 4.12 7.47 -2.86
C ALA A 47 4.92 6.84 -1.70
N ALA A 48 5.87 5.96 -2.01
CA ALA A 48 6.77 5.39 -1.01
C ALA A 48 7.60 6.46 -0.30
N LEU A 49 8.13 7.43 -1.06
CA LEU A 49 8.91 8.54 -0.49
C LEU A 49 8.05 9.45 0.40
N VAL A 50 6.81 9.75 0.00
CA VAL A 50 5.86 10.54 0.80
C VAL A 50 5.51 9.83 2.10
N ALA A 51 5.33 8.50 2.05
CA ALA A 51 5.09 7.66 3.21
C ALA A 51 6.32 7.47 4.12
N GLY A 52 7.48 8.00 3.74
CA GLY A 52 8.74 7.82 4.49
C GLY A 52 9.33 6.42 4.38
N LEU A 53 8.87 5.61 3.42
CA LEU A 53 9.37 4.28 3.17
C LEU A 53 10.62 4.30 2.29
N PRO A 54 11.59 3.38 2.52
CA PRO A 54 12.53 3.05 1.48
C PRO A 54 11.76 2.51 0.26
N VAL A 55 12.14 2.95 -0.93
CA VAL A 55 11.51 2.47 -2.18
C VAL A 55 11.76 0.97 -2.31
N PRO A 56 10.71 0.12 -2.35
CA PRO A 56 10.89 -1.32 -2.48
C PRO A 56 11.41 -1.70 -3.86
N LYS A 57 11.98 -2.90 -3.99
CA LYS A 57 12.46 -3.41 -5.29
C LYS A 57 11.33 -3.62 -6.29
N SER A 58 10.14 -3.98 -5.80
CA SER A 58 8.91 -4.09 -6.60
C SER A 58 8.50 -2.75 -7.20
N LYS A 59 8.84 -1.64 -6.52
CA LYS A 59 8.31 -0.29 -6.78
C LYS A 59 6.78 -0.27 -6.75
N ASP A 60 6.20 -1.11 -5.91
CA ASP A 60 4.76 -1.24 -5.77
C ASP A 60 4.45 -1.32 -4.27
N ILE A 61 3.63 -0.38 -3.81
CA ILE A 61 3.22 -0.28 -2.43
C ILE A 61 1.71 -0.18 -2.35
N ALA A 62 1.14 -0.66 -1.25
CA ALA A 62 -0.27 -0.53 -0.97
C ALA A 62 -0.51 -0.02 0.44
N ARG A 63 -1.64 0.66 0.63
CA ARG A 63 -2.24 0.84 1.95
C ARG A 63 -3.18 -0.33 2.19
N CYS A 64 -3.18 -0.86 3.41
CA CYS A 64 -4.06 -1.96 3.79
C CYS A 64 -5.53 -1.59 3.56
N SER A 65 -6.27 -2.42 2.83
CA SER A 65 -7.69 -2.21 2.54
C SER A 65 -8.55 -2.14 3.80
N CYS A 66 -8.09 -2.77 4.88
CA CYS A 66 -8.78 -2.78 6.17
C CYS A 66 -8.89 -1.42 6.85
N TYR A 67 -8.20 -0.37 6.38
CA TYR A 67 -8.22 0.95 7.00
C TYR A 67 -9.62 1.58 6.98
N THR A 68 -10.24 1.66 5.80
CA THR A 68 -11.52 2.35 5.59
C THR A 68 -12.70 1.40 5.35
N ASP A 69 -12.44 0.09 5.26
CA ASP A 69 -13.44 -0.90 4.91
C ASP A 69 -14.50 -1.12 6.00
N ALA A 70 -15.75 -1.32 5.56
CA ALA A 70 -16.84 -1.73 6.45
C ALA A 70 -16.53 -3.09 7.08
N GLY A 71 -16.28 -3.09 8.39
CA GLY A 71 -15.85 -4.27 9.15
C GLY A 71 -14.37 -4.63 8.99
N GLY A 72 -13.54 -3.71 8.47
CA GLY A 72 -12.09 -3.80 8.55
C GLY A 72 -11.59 -3.54 9.98
N CYS A 73 -10.35 -3.93 10.27
CA CYS A 73 -9.74 -3.73 11.59
C CYS A 73 -9.13 -2.32 11.78
N GLY A 74 -9.24 -1.42 10.80
CA GLY A 74 -8.68 -0.06 10.87
C GLY A 74 -7.16 -0.03 10.70
N CYS A 75 -6.58 -1.00 9.98
CA CYS A 75 -5.12 -1.08 9.81
C CYS A 75 -4.61 -0.01 8.85
N ASP A 76 -3.80 0.92 9.36
CA ASP A 76 -3.15 2.00 8.61
C ASP A 76 -1.87 1.58 7.87
N ALA A 77 -1.55 0.30 7.78
CA ALA A 77 -0.26 -0.13 7.26
C ALA A 77 -0.09 0.21 5.77
N ILE A 78 1.02 0.87 5.44
CA ILE A 78 1.56 1.03 4.10
C ILE A 78 2.74 0.05 3.96
N PHE A 79 2.75 -0.75 2.89
CA PHE A 79 3.69 -1.86 2.72
C PHE A 79 4.00 -2.17 1.25
N ASP A 80 5.08 -2.91 0.99
CA ASP A 80 5.39 -3.45 -0.35
C ASP A 80 4.33 -4.50 -0.74
N SER A 81 3.57 -4.25 -1.81
CA SER A 81 2.49 -5.13 -2.24
C SER A 81 2.96 -6.52 -2.69
N HIS A 82 4.26 -6.69 -2.95
CA HIS A 82 4.89 -7.95 -3.31
C HIS A 82 5.54 -8.68 -2.13
N GLN A 83 5.43 -8.17 -0.90
CA GLN A 83 5.96 -8.90 0.26
C GLN A 83 5.18 -10.20 0.51
N ASP A 84 5.87 -11.21 1.05
CA ASP A 84 5.25 -12.50 1.36
C ASP A 84 4.08 -12.34 2.35
N GLY A 85 2.97 -13.02 2.05
CA GLY A 85 1.78 -13.04 2.88
C GLY A 85 0.78 -11.93 2.61
N VAL A 86 1.02 -11.03 1.64
CA VAL A 86 0.00 -10.09 1.17
C VAL A 86 -1.16 -10.84 0.54
N VAL A 87 -2.37 -10.43 0.87
CA VAL A 87 -3.61 -11.04 0.38
C VAL A 87 -4.35 -10.06 -0.51
N VAL A 88 -4.71 -10.49 -1.72
CA VAL A 88 -5.60 -9.74 -2.60
C VAL A 88 -7.04 -9.95 -2.12
N THR A 89 -7.70 -8.88 -1.69
CA THR A 89 -9.10 -8.92 -1.21
C THR A 89 -10.12 -8.57 -2.28
N ALA A 90 -9.72 -7.76 -3.26
CA ALA A 90 -10.50 -7.51 -4.47
C ALA A 90 -9.51 -7.24 -5.59
N VAL A 91 -9.75 -7.83 -6.76
CA VAL A 91 -8.97 -7.52 -7.96
C VAL A 91 -9.28 -6.10 -8.45
N ASN A 92 -8.38 -5.53 -9.23
CA ASN A 92 -8.57 -4.21 -9.83
C ASN A 92 -9.79 -4.20 -10.76
N ASP A 93 -10.54 -3.09 -10.74
CA ASP A 93 -11.66 -2.86 -11.66
C ASP A 93 -11.16 -2.66 -13.11
N PRO A 94 -12.01 -2.88 -14.13
CA PRO A 94 -11.65 -2.60 -15.52
C PRO A 94 -11.20 -1.15 -15.73
N GLY A 95 -9.98 -0.98 -16.24
CA GLY A 95 -9.38 0.34 -16.48
C GLY A 95 -8.61 0.93 -15.28
N PHE A 96 -8.51 0.17 -14.19
CA PHE A 96 -7.73 0.50 -12.99
C PHE A 96 -6.57 -0.48 -12.82
N ASN A 97 -5.51 -0.06 -12.15
CA ASN A 97 -4.28 -0.84 -11.99
C ASN A 97 -4.14 -1.42 -10.58
N LEU A 98 -4.74 -0.81 -9.56
CA LEU A 98 -4.58 -1.18 -8.16
C LEU A 98 -5.66 -2.15 -7.70
N SER A 99 -5.23 -3.26 -7.14
CA SER A 99 -6.09 -4.18 -6.39
C SER A 99 -6.21 -3.74 -4.93
N GLN A 100 -7.27 -4.17 -4.24
CA GLN A 100 -7.38 -3.97 -2.80
C GLN A 100 -6.60 -5.06 -2.07
N LEU A 101 -5.61 -4.67 -1.25
CA LEU A 101 -4.68 -5.60 -0.61
C LEU A 101 -4.73 -5.51 0.92
N GLN A 102 -4.70 -6.66 1.59
CA GLN A 102 -4.43 -6.75 3.02
C GLN A 102 -2.94 -6.96 3.27
N CYS A 103 -2.42 -6.26 4.28
CA CYS A 103 -1.08 -6.53 4.78
C CYS A 103 -1.00 -7.96 5.36
N PRO A 104 0.19 -8.58 5.45
CA PRO A 104 0.34 -9.96 5.92
C PRO A 104 -0.28 -10.23 7.29
N THR A 105 -0.18 -9.27 8.21
CA THR A 105 -0.82 -9.37 9.53
C THR A 105 -2.34 -9.42 9.42
N CYS A 106 -2.95 -8.53 8.64
CA CYS A 106 -4.40 -8.51 8.47
C CYS A 106 -4.90 -9.72 7.69
N GLY A 107 -4.18 -10.15 6.65
CA GLY A 107 -4.52 -11.35 5.89
C GLY A 107 -4.48 -12.63 6.74
N HIS A 108 -3.62 -12.67 7.76
CA HIS A 108 -3.54 -13.79 8.70
C HIS A 108 -4.58 -13.70 9.83
N ASP A 109 -4.68 -12.56 10.52
CA ASP A 109 -5.49 -12.43 11.74
C ASP A 109 -6.96 -12.11 11.46
N HIS A 110 -7.21 -11.44 10.33
CA HIS A 110 -8.53 -10.98 9.90
C HIS A 110 -8.75 -11.26 8.41
N PRO A 111 -8.61 -12.52 7.96
CA PRO A 111 -8.74 -12.88 6.55
C PRO A 111 -10.10 -12.44 6.04
N ARG A 112 -10.11 -11.70 4.93
CA ARG A 112 -11.34 -11.26 4.29
C ARG A 112 -11.70 -12.19 3.13
N PRO A 113 -13.00 -12.34 2.82
CA PRO A 113 -13.41 -12.99 1.58
C PRO A 113 -12.78 -12.23 0.40
N ILE A 114 -12.27 -12.98 -0.58
CA ILE A 114 -11.88 -12.41 -1.86
C ILE A 114 -13.18 -12.11 -2.60
N ALA A 115 -13.42 -10.84 -2.91
CA ALA A 115 -14.52 -10.43 -3.77
C ALA A 115 -14.06 -10.58 -5.23
N ASP A 116 -14.80 -11.39 -6.00
CA ASP A 116 -14.61 -11.61 -7.43
C ASP A 116 -15.30 -10.52 -8.27
#